data_AF-A0A536QM21-F1
#
_entry.id   AF-A0A536QM21-F1
#
_cell.length_a   1.000
_cell.length_b   1.000
_cell.length_c   1.000
_cell.angle_alpha   90.00
_cell.angle_beta   90.00
_cell.angle_gamma   90.00
#
_symmetry.space_group_name_H-M   'P 1'
#
loop_
_entity.id
_entity.type
_entity.pdbx_description
1 polymer ?
#
loop_
_entity_poly.entity_id
_entity_poly.type
_entity_poly.pdbx_seq_one_letter_code
_entity_poly.pdbx_strand_id
1 'polypeptide(L)'
;MLEGLDAVPWHQLHHAYGRADDVPSLLRDVAIGSETVRERAIDQLFGCLDHQGTVYEASAFAVPFLAEIAGDKRTPFRWRVWVLVLLAGLADGNEVSDGRYVLAARAAVAKELAVLLPLMNERGLDVAIAWIAGNCGPDGNPALPRIGDLERSEPAKGRRLAFAIARGLIQAGRATATDLTEAAKLSEDFSDSKEGIEPNDSKRALEEIASGELNQYLK
;
A
#
# COMPACT_ATOMS: atom_id res chain seq x y z
N MET A 1 12.57 15.17 4.67
CA MET A 1 11.52 14.59 3.79
C MET A 1 12.16 14.34 2.45
N LEU A 2 12.15 13.08 2.02
CA LEU A 2 12.84 12.53 0.86
C LEU A 2 14.36 12.65 0.92
N GLU A 3 14.94 12.48 2.12
CA GLU A 3 16.39 12.57 2.29
C GLU A 3 17.09 11.37 1.64
N GLY A 4 18.12 11.62 0.82
CA GLY A 4 18.82 10.58 0.08
C GLY A 4 18.12 10.12 -1.21
N LEU A 5 16.99 10.74 -1.60
CA LEU A 5 16.28 10.41 -2.83
C LEU A 5 17.18 10.48 -4.07
N ASP A 6 17.99 11.52 -4.19
CA ASP A 6 18.90 11.72 -5.32
C ASP A 6 20.17 10.85 -5.25
N ALA A 7 20.42 10.17 -4.13
CA ALA A 7 21.56 9.27 -3.97
C ALA A 7 21.28 7.87 -4.52
N VAL A 8 20.01 7.50 -4.69
CA VAL A 8 19.64 6.22 -5.30
C VAL A 8 19.97 6.26 -6.80
N PRO A 9 20.62 5.22 -7.37
CA PRO A 9 20.99 5.19 -8.78
C PRO A 9 19.79 4.82 -9.67
N TRP A 10 18.74 5.65 -9.68
CA TRP A 10 17.47 5.42 -10.40
C TRP A 10 17.65 5.03 -11.87
N HIS A 11 18.63 5.65 -12.52
CA HIS A 11 19.03 5.38 -13.89
C HIS A 11 19.53 3.92 -14.13
N GLN A 12 19.87 3.16 -13.09
CA GLN A 12 20.27 1.75 -13.20
C GLN A 12 19.13 0.79 -12.88
N LEU A 13 18.04 1.29 -12.28
CA LEU A 13 16.92 0.50 -11.82
C LEU A 13 15.82 0.46 -12.88
N HIS A 14 15.09 -0.65 -12.92
CA HIS A 14 13.94 -0.81 -13.82
C HIS A 14 12.61 -0.93 -13.09
N HIS A 15 11.58 -0.34 -13.70
CA HIS A 15 10.18 -0.43 -13.35
C HIS A 15 9.38 -0.95 -14.56
N ALA A 16 8.04 -0.99 -14.51
CA ALA A 16 7.19 -1.55 -15.57
C ALA A 16 7.47 -1.03 -16.99
N TYR A 17 7.82 0.26 -17.13
CA TYR A 17 8.00 0.92 -18.42
C TYR A 17 9.48 1.16 -18.81
N GLY A 18 10.44 0.49 -18.16
CA GLY A 18 11.86 0.69 -18.42
C GLY A 18 12.62 1.30 -17.24
N ARG A 19 13.52 2.25 -17.51
CA ARG A 19 14.40 2.85 -16.48
C ARG A 19 13.61 3.76 -15.56
N ALA A 20 13.92 3.71 -14.27
CA ALA A 20 13.20 4.44 -13.22
C ALA A 20 13.66 5.90 -13.03
N ASP A 21 14.16 6.55 -14.09
CA ASP A 21 14.69 7.93 -14.05
C ASP A 21 13.63 8.97 -13.62
N ASP A 22 12.35 8.65 -13.76
CA ASP A 22 11.18 9.48 -13.47
C ASP A 22 10.68 9.37 -12.01
N VAL A 23 10.89 8.23 -11.35
CA VAL A 23 10.42 7.94 -9.97
C VAL A 23 10.75 9.05 -8.96
N PRO A 24 11.95 9.68 -8.97
CA PRO A 24 12.26 10.77 -8.04
C PRO A 24 11.37 12.00 -8.22
N SER A 25 10.95 12.30 -9.44
CA SER A 25 10.02 13.40 -9.69
C SER A 25 8.64 13.05 -9.15
N LEU A 26 8.17 11.83 -9.43
CA LEU A 26 6.85 11.35 -8.99
C LEU A 26 6.72 11.35 -7.46
N LEU A 27 7.75 10.89 -6.74
CA LEU A 27 7.75 10.92 -5.27
C LEU A 27 7.66 12.34 -4.70
N ARG A 28 8.37 13.31 -5.32
CA ARG A 28 8.25 14.73 -4.93
C ARG A 28 6.87 15.28 -5.24
N ASP A 29 6.32 14.94 -6.40
CA ASP A 29 5.01 15.39 -6.83
C ASP A 29 3.90 14.90 -5.90
N VAL A 30 3.97 13.65 -5.43
CA VAL A 30 3.06 13.15 -4.38
C VAL A 30 3.25 13.91 -3.06
N ALA A 31 4.49 14.16 -2.65
CA ALA A 31 4.78 14.82 -1.37
C ALA A 31 4.29 16.28 -1.33
N ILE A 32 4.65 17.10 -2.31
CA ILE A 32 4.48 18.56 -2.27
C ILE A 32 3.66 19.15 -3.42
N GLY A 33 3.23 18.35 -4.38
CA GLY A 33 2.47 18.82 -5.54
C GLY A 33 1.08 19.37 -5.20
N SER A 34 0.47 20.04 -6.18
CA SER A 34 -0.95 20.37 -6.11
C SER A 34 -1.81 19.11 -6.16
N GLU A 35 -3.11 19.25 -5.87
CA GLU A 35 -4.10 18.17 -5.97
C GLU A 35 -4.02 17.39 -7.28
N THR A 36 -4.02 18.07 -8.43
CA THR A 36 -3.96 17.41 -9.75
C THR A 36 -2.59 16.83 -10.09
N VAL A 37 -1.51 17.38 -9.50
CA VAL A 37 -0.15 16.85 -9.67
C VAL A 37 0.02 15.57 -8.87
N ARG A 38 -0.47 15.54 -7.62
CA ARG A 38 -0.42 14.34 -6.77
C ARG A 38 -1.20 13.18 -7.34
N GLU A 39 -2.38 13.45 -7.90
CA GLU A 39 -3.23 12.44 -8.54
C GLU A 39 -2.50 11.74 -9.68
N ARG A 40 -1.98 12.51 -10.64
CA ARG A 40 -1.20 11.93 -11.74
C ARG A 40 0.04 11.21 -11.25
N ALA A 41 0.74 11.77 -10.26
CA ALA A 41 1.97 11.20 -9.75
C ALA A 41 1.74 9.88 -9.02
N ILE A 42 0.67 9.77 -8.21
CA ILE A 42 0.36 8.51 -7.52
C ILE A 42 -0.08 7.44 -8.51
N ASP A 43 -0.91 7.79 -9.50
CA ASP A 43 -1.34 6.86 -10.56
C ASP A 43 -0.14 6.33 -11.35
N GLN A 44 0.81 7.23 -11.68
CA GLN A 44 2.05 6.85 -12.35
C GLN A 44 2.94 5.98 -11.46
N LEU A 45 3.05 6.24 -10.15
CA LEU A 45 3.79 5.37 -9.23
C LEU A 45 3.18 3.97 -9.15
N PHE A 46 1.84 3.83 -9.11
CA PHE A 46 1.18 2.53 -9.22
C PHE A 46 1.51 1.86 -10.56
N GLY A 47 1.37 2.58 -11.67
CA GLY A 47 1.69 2.05 -13.00
C GLY A 47 3.15 1.63 -13.17
N CYS A 48 4.10 2.29 -12.48
CA CYS A 48 5.52 1.99 -12.60
C CYS A 48 5.97 0.89 -11.63
N LEU A 49 5.63 1.01 -10.35
CA LEU A 49 6.21 0.23 -9.25
C LEU A 49 5.37 -0.99 -8.86
N ASP A 50 4.08 -0.97 -9.17
CA ASP A 50 3.10 -2.00 -8.82
C ASP A 50 2.10 -2.25 -9.97
N HIS A 51 2.63 -2.45 -11.18
CA HIS A 51 1.80 -2.55 -12.37
C HIS A 51 0.92 -3.80 -12.31
N GLN A 52 -0.36 -3.60 -11.97
CA GLN A 52 -1.33 -4.69 -11.79
C GLN A 52 -0.84 -5.74 -10.76
N GLY A 53 -0.26 -5.27 -9.65
CA GLY A 53 0.29 -6.12 -8.60
C GLY A 53 1.71 -6.63 -8.87
N THR A 54 2.32 -6.27 -10.02
CA THR A 54 3.66 -6.73 -10.39
C THR A 54 4.71 -5.83 -9.77
N VAL A 55 5.63 -6.40 -9.00
CA VAL A 55 6.70 -5.67 -8.31
C VAL A 55 7.99 -5.70 -9.12
N TYR A 56 8.66 -4.55 -9.21
CA TYR A 56 9.85 -4.35 -10.02
C TYR A 56 11.08 -4.01 -9.16
N GLU A 57 12.25 -3.96 -9.80
CA GLU A 57 13.53 -3.66 -9.15
C GLU A 57 13.50 -2.32 -8.40
N ALA A 58 12.97 -1.28 -9.04
CA ALA A 58 12.88 0.06 -8.47
C ALA A 58 11.94 0.15 -7.24
N SER A 59 11.00 -0.78 -7.10
CA SER A 59 9.95 -0.72 -6.07
C SER A 59 10.53 -0.74 -4.66
N ALA A 60 11.51 -1.60 -4.39
CA ALA A 60 12.17 -1.68 -3.08
C ALA A 60 12.90 -0.38 -2.70
N PHE A 61 13.43 0.35 -3.68
CA PHE A 61 14.15 1.61 -3.46
C PHE A 61 13.20 2.79 -3.21
N ALA A 62 11.95 2.70 -3.67
CA ALA A 62 10.94 3.73 -3.43
C ALA A 62 10.33 3.65 -2.00
N VAL A 63 10.39 2.49 -1.35
CA VAL A 63 9.70 2.23 -0.08
C VAL A 63 10.04 3.22 1.04
N PRO A 64 11.31 3.55 1.35
CA PRO A 64 11.61 4.48 2.44
C PRO A 64 10.97 5.86 2.22
N PHE A 65 10.97 6.32 0.97
CA PHE A 65 10.38 7.60 0.56
C PHE A 65 8.85 7.59 0.64
N LEU A 66 8.22 6.50 0.25
CA LEU A 66 6.78 6.29 0.43
C LEU A 66 6.41 6.28 1.91
N ALA A 67 7.19 5.62 2.77
CA ALA A 67 6.97 5.62 4.22
C ALA A 67 7.10 7.03 4.83
N GLU A 68 8.11 7.81 4.40
CA GLU A 68 8.24 9.22 4.80
C GLU A 68 7.01 10.05 4.36
N ILE A 69 6.54 9.89 3.13
CA ILE A 69 5.35 10.60 2.61
C ILE A 69 4.11 10.24 3.43
N ALA A 70 3.91 8.97 3.78
CA ALA A 70 2.80 8.51 4.61
C ALA A 70 2.86 9.09 6.04
N GLY A 71 4.06 9.31 6.57
CA GLY A 71 4.29 9.91 7.89
C GLY A 71 4.16 11.44 7.93
N ASP A 72 4.31 12.12 6.80
CA ASP A 72 4.33 13.58 6.75
C ASP A 72 2.92 14.19 6.71
N LYS A 73 2.56 14.93 7.77
CA LYS A 73 1.26 15.61 7.88
C LYS A 73 1.07 16.77 6.89
N ARG A 74 2.12 17.22 6.20
CA ARG A 74 2.03 18.20 5.10
C ARG A 74 1.45 17.57 3.84
N THR A 75 1.59 16.26 3.69
CA THR A 75 0.88 15.48 2.67
C THR A 75 -0.58 15.34 3.10
N PRO A 76 -1.57 15.76 2.28
CA PRO A 76 -2.98 15.62 2.64
C PRO A 76 -3.35 14.17 2.92
N PHE A 77 -4.24 13.97 3.88
CA PHE A 77 -4.62 12.64 4.39
C PHE A 77 -4.95 11.63 3.29
N ARG A 78 -5.72 12.03 2.28
CA ARG A 78 -6.08 11.14 1.16
C ARG A 78 -4.87 10.57 0.41
N TRP A 79 -3.81 11.36 0.26
CA TRP A 79 -2.60 10.92 -0.44
C TRP A 79 -1.72 10.04 0.45
N ARG A 80 -1.71 10.30 1.76
CA ARG A 80 -1.10 9.39 2.74
C ARG A 80 -1.75 8.00 2.70
N VAL A 81 -3.09 7.94 2.54
CA VAL A 81 -3.82 6.67 2.36
C VAL A 81 -3.35 5.96 1.09
N TRP A 82 -3.35 6.62 -0.06
CA TRP A 82 -2.94 5.98 -1.33
C TRP A 82 -1.48 5.50 -1.32
N VAL A 83 -0.59 6.24 -0.66
CA VAL A 83 0.80 5.82 -0.46
C VAL A 83 0.90 4.56 0.40
N LEU A 84 0.07 4.43 1.45
CA LEU A 84 -0.01 3.19 2.24
C LEU A 84 -0.58 2.03 1.43
N VAL A 85 -1.56 2.29 0.55
CA VAL A 85 -2.10 1.26 -0.37
C VAL A 85 -0.99 0.76 -1.31
N LEU A 86 -0.20 1.67 -1.88
CA LEU A 86 0.94 1.30 -2.72
C LEU A 86 1.96 0.46 -1.93
N LEU A 87 2.32 0.87 -0.71
CA LEU A 87 3.22 0.09 0.16
C LEU A 87 2.67 -1.31 0.46
N ALA A 88 1.36 -1.46 0.61
CA ALA A 88 0.73 -2.77 0.81
C ALA A 88 0.87 -3.65 -0.43
N GLY A 89 0.62 -3.10 -1.63
CA GLY A 89 0.81 -3.80 -2.91
C GLY A 89 2.26 -4.25 -3.11
N LEU A 90 3.23 -3.37 -2.81
CA LEU A 90 4.66 -3.70 -2.90
C LEU A 90 5.11 -4.81 -1.94
N ALA A 91 4.47 -4.93 -0.77
CA ALA A 91 4.78 -5.99 0.19
C ALA A 91 4.11 -7.33 -0.16
N ASP A 92 2.99 -7.30 -0.87
CA ASP A 92 2.26 -8.48 -1.33
C ASP A 92 2.92 -9.06 -2.59
N GLY A 93 2.93 -8.26 -3.66
CA GLY A 93 3.28 -8.68 -5.02
C GLY A 93 2.31 -9.71 -5.60
N ASN A 94 2.54 -10.10 -6.86
CA ASN A 94 1.75 -11.13 -7.54
C ASN A 94 2.63 -12.28 -8.06
N GLU A 95 1.99 -13.33 -8.59
CA GLU A 95 2.68 -14.52 -9.10
C GLU A 95 3.54 -14.26 -10.35
N VAL A 96 3.28 -13.16 -11.06
CA VAL A 96 4.03 -12.74 -12.26
C VAL A 96 5.33 -12.04 -11.88
N SER A 97 5.42 -11.51 -10.66
CA SER A 97 6.58 -10.79 -10.17
C SER A 97 7.80 -11.70 -10.07
N ASP A 98 8.99 -11.16 -10.33
CA ASP A 98 10.20 -11.85 -9.93
C ASP A 98 10.26 -11.87 -8.39
N GLY A 99 10.31 -13.08 -7.82
CA GLY A 99 10.31 -13.27 -6.38
C GLY A 99 11.44 -12.51 -5.67
N ARG A 100 12.56 -12.23 -6.33
CA ARG A 100 13.66 -11.43 -5.76
C ARG A 100 13.24 -9.99 -5.47
N TYR A 101 12.40 -9.40 -6.32
CA TYR A 101 11.92 -8.03 -6.17
C TYR A 101 10.84 -7.95 -5.09
N VAL A 102 9.93 -8.92 -5.06
CA VAL A 102 8.93 -9.03 -3.98
C VAL A 102 9.62 -9.19 -2.62
N LEU A 103 10.62 -10.06 -2.52
CA LEU A 103 11.42 -10.23 -1.30
C LEU A 103 12.13 -8.93 -0.89
N ALA A 104 12.74 -8.22 -1.84
CA ALA A 104 13.42 -6.96 -1.56
C ALA A 104 12.45 -5.86 -1.11
N ALA A 105 11.31 -5.72 -1.79
CA ALA A 105 10.28 -4.74 -1.46
C ALA A 105 9.68 -5.03 -0.08
N ARG A 106 9.27 -6.27 0.18
CA ARG A 106 8.78 -6.71 1.51
C ARG A 106 9.80 -6.44 2.62
N ALA A 107 11.08 -6.75 2.39
CA ALA A 107 12.13 -6.48 3.37
C ALA A 107 12.35 -4.98 3.61
N ALA A 108 12.23 -4.15 2.56
CA ALA A 108 12.26 -2.70 2.70
C ALA A 108 11.05 -2.21 3.52
N VAL A 109 9.84 -2.70 3.22
CA VAL A 109 8.61 -2.31 3.93
C VAL A 109 8.68 -2.72 5.41
N ALA A 110 9.20 -3.91 5.70
CA ALA A 110 9.38 -4.39 7.07
C ALA A 110 10.31 -3.46 7.89
N LYS A 111 11.34 -2.87 7.29
CA LYS A 111 12.23 -1.89 7.96
C LYS A 111 11.50 -0.60 8.31
N GLU A 112 10.56 -0.19 7.46
CA GLU A 112 9.78 1.04 7.64
C GLU A 112 8.57 0.86 8.57
N LEU A 113 8.24 -0.36 9.01
CA LEU A 113 7.12 -0.59 9.92
C LEU A 113 7.21 0.30 11.17
N ALA A 114 8.40 0.48 11.74
CA ALA A 114 8.58 1.35 12.92
C ALA A 114 8.14 2.80 12.68
N VAL A 115 8.29 3.32 11.46
CA VAL A 115 7.83 4.66 11.05
C VAL A 115 6.31 4.69 10.88
N LEU A 116 5.71 3.58 10.43
CA LEU A 116 4.28 3.46 10.18
C LEU A 116 3.46 3.19 11.46
N LEU A 117 4.02 2.51 12.46
CA LEU A 117 3.29 2.13 13.69
C LEU A 117 2.63 3.31 14.42
N PRO A 118 3.27 4.48 14.63
CA PRO A 118 2.63 5.61 15.29
C PRO A 118 1.38 6.09 14.56
N LEU A 119 1.32 5.90 13.23
CA LEU A 119 0.21 6.33 12.37
C LEU A 119 -1.03 5.45 12.54
N MET A 120 -0.92 4.26 13.16
CA MET A 120 -2.07 3.41 13.49
C MET A 120 -3.03 4.05 14.53
N ASN A 121 -2.69 5.22 15.08
CA ASN A 121 -3.59 6.01 15.91
C ASN A 121 -4.48 6.95 15.08
N GLU A 122 -4.18 7.14 13.79
CA GLU A 122 -5.00 7.90 12.86
C GLU A 122 -6.00 6.95 12.18
N ARG A 123 -7.27 7.08 12.54
CA ARG A 123 -8.34 6.26 11.96
C ARG A 123 -8.35 6.42 10.45
N GLY A 124 -8.33 5.29 9.73
CA GLY A 124 -8.26 5.25 8.26
C GLY A 124 -6.86 4.93 7.71
N LEU A 125 -5.79 5.17 8.47
CA LEU A 125 -4.44 4.68 8.15
C LEU A 125 -4.18 3.31 8.79
N ASP A 126 -4.79 3.07 9.95
CA ASP A 126 -4.65 1.87 10.77
C ASP A 126 -4.87 0.55 10.03
N VAL A 127 -5.93 0.45 9.23
CA VAL A 127 -6.23 -0.77 8.45
C VAL A 127 -5.17 -1.02 7.38
N ALA A 128 -4.75 0.01 6.64
CA ALA A 128 -3.70 -0.13 5.63
C ALA A 128 -2.37 -0.56 6.26
N ILE A 129 -2.01 0.00 7.42
CA ILE A 129 -0.78 -0.37 8.14
C ILE A 129 -0.88 -1.80 8.70
N ALA A 130 -2.05 -2.23 9.15
CA ALA A 130 -2.26 -3.61 9.57
C ALA A 130 -2.05 -4.60 8.40
N TRP A 131 -2.56 -4.28 7.21
CA TRP A 131 -2.30 -5.06 5.99
C TRP A 131 -0.82 -5.11 5.62
N ILE A 132 -0.16 -3.95 5.61
CA ILE A 132 1.30 -3.84 5.37
C ILE A 132 2.05 -4.77 6.34
N ALA A 133 1.73 -4.70 7.64
CA ALA A 133 2.35 -5.54 8.65
C ALA A 133 2.06 -7.03 8.42
N GLY A 134 0.85 -7.40 8.02
CA GLY A 134 0.48 -8.77 7.63
C GLY A 134 1.40 -9.34 6.56
N ASN A 135 1.74 -8.54 5.55
CA ASN A 135 2.59 -8.94 4.44
C ASN A 135 4.09 -8.92 4.76
N CYS A 136 4.52 -8.45 5.94
CA CYS A 136 5.93 -8.46 6.35
C CYS A 136 6.39 -9.74 7.06
N GLY A 137 5.46 -10.66 7.35
CA GLY A 137 5.74 -11.96 7.98
C GLY A 137 5.74 -11.95 9.53
N PRO A 138 5.96 -13.13 10.14
CA PRO A 138 5.78 -13.37 11.58
C PRO A 138 6.91 -12.82 12.46
N ASP A 139 8.16 -12.96 12.01
CA ASP A 139 9.34 -12.83 12.87
C ASP A 139 9.54 -11.39 13.36
N GLY A 140 9.28 -11.17 14.65
CA GLY A 140 9.51 -9.88 15.30
C GLY A 140 8.57 -8.76 14.85
N ASN A 141 7.41 -9.08 14.27
CA ASN A 141 6.48 -8.09 13.73
C ASN A 141 5.97 -7.13 14.83
N PRO A 142 6.41 -5.85 14.84
CA PRO A 142 6.14 -4.95 15.94
C PRO A 142 4.69 -4.42 15.96
N ALA A 143 3.92 -4.66 14.89
CA ALA A 143 2.52 -4.25 14.81
C ALA A 143 1.55 -5.20 15.52
N LEU A 144 1.96 -6.46 15.74
CA LEU A 144 1.08 -7.53 16.21
C LEU A 144 0.32 -7.19 17.51
N PRO A 145 0.95 -6.64 18.58
CA PRO A 145 0.22 -6.27 19.78
C PRO A 145 -0.84 -5.19 19.51
N ARG A 146 -0.47 -4.17 18.72
CA ARG A 146 -1.35 -3.05 18.38
C ARG A 146 -2.55 -3.48 17.54
N ILE A 147 -2.34 -4.36 16.56
CA ILE A 147 -3.41 -4.95 15.75
C ILE A 147 -4.38 -5.72 16.65
N GLY A 148 -3.87 -6.50 17.61
CA GLY A 148 -4.72 -7.22 18.56
C GLY A 148 -5.55 -6.31 19.48
N ASP A 149 -5.00 -5.18 19.92
CA ASP A 149 -5.75 -4.17 20.69
C ASP A 149 -6.84 -3.50 19.84
N LEU A 150 -6.51 -3.13 18.60
CA LEU A 150 -7.47 -2.55 17.66
C LEU A 150 -8.59 -3.53 17.33
N GLU A 151 -8.27 -4.79 17.04
CA GLU A 151 -9.28 -5.84 16.80
C GLU A 151 -10.25 -6.00 17.98
N ARG A 152 -9.74 -6.11 19.22
CA ARG A 152 -10.60 -6.29 20.40
C ARG A 152 -11.51 -5.09 20.68
N SER A 153 -11.02 -3.88 20.40
CA SER A 153 -11.71 -2.63 20.72
C SER A 153 -12.60 -2.11 19.59
N GLU A 154 -12.40 -2.54 18.34
CA GLU A 154 -13.07 -2.01 17.16
C GLU A 154 -14.56 -2.41 17.12
N PRO A 155 -15.51 -1.46 17.21
CA PRO A 155 -16.94 -1.76 17.14
C PRO A 155 -17.42 -2.15 15.73
N ALA A 156 -16.80 -1.62 14.67
CA ALA A 156 -17.23 -1.89 13.30
C ALA A 156 -16.77 -3.27 12.83
N LYS A 157 -17.72 -4.14 12.45
CA LYS A 157 -17.44 -5.54 12.08
C LYS A 157 -16.43 -5.66 10.95
N GLY A 158 -16.59 -4.89 9.87
CA GLY A 158 -15.67 -4.91 8.73
C GLY A 158 -14.23 -4.55 9.09
N ARG A 159 -14.04 -3.51 9.92
CA ARG A 159 -12.71 -3.10 10.38
C ARG A 159 -12.10 -4.11 11.36
N ARG A 160 -12.91 -4.67 12.27
CA ARG A 160 -12.49 -5.74 13.16
C ARG A 160 -12.01 -6.96 12.38
N LEU A 161 -12.74 -7.35 11.33
CA LEU A 161 -12.35 -8.44 10.44
C LEU A 161 -11.02 -8.15 9.75
N ALA A 162 -10.81 -6.94 9.24
CA ALA A 162 -9.53 -6.55 8.62
C ALA A 162 -8.35 -6.71 9.60
N PHE A 163 -8.49 -6.29 10.86
CA PHE A 163 -7.44 -6.50 11.88
C PHE A 163 -7.24 -7.98 12.22
N ALA A 164 -8.32 -8.77 12.29
CA ALA A 164 -8.23 -10.21 12.54
C ALA A 164 -7.49 -10.94 11.41
N ILE A 165 -7.75 -10.57 10.14
CA ILE A 165 -7.05 -11.12 8.99
C ILE A 165 -5.58 -10.70 9.03
N ALA A 166 -5.28 -9.42 9.19
CA ALA A 166 -3.91 -8.93 9.31
C ALA A 166 -3.13 -9.67 10.41
N ARG A 167 -3.75 -9.87 11.58
CA ARG A 167 -3.15 -10.68 12.65
C ARG A 167 -2.94 -12.13 12.23
N GLY A 168 -3.92 -12.74 11.56
CA GLY A 168 -3.82 -14.08 10.98
C GLY A 168 -2.66 -14.20 9.99
N LEU A 169 -2.47 -13.22 9.10
CA LEU A 169 -1.34 -13.15 8.17
C LEU A 169 0.00 -13.20 8.90
N ILE A 170 0.14 -12.37 9.93
CA ILE A 170 1.37 -12.32 10.74
C ILE A 170 1.60 -13.70 11.38
N GLN A 171 0.57 -14.32 11.94
CA GLN A 171 0.70 -15.58 12.68
C GLN A 171 0.93 -16.81 11.78
N ALA A 172 0.32 -16.84 10.59
CA ALA A 172 0.43 -17.94 9.63
C ALA A 172 1.67 -17.82 8.72
N GLY A 173 2.23 -16.62 8.58
CA GLY A 173 3.43 -16.35 7.80
C GLY A 173 3.23 -16.23 6.28
N ARG A 174 2.01 -16.46 5.77
CA ARG A 174 1.46 -16.05 4.45
C ARG A 174 -0.07 -16.16 4.48
N ALA A 175 -0.79 -15.28 3.77
CA ALA A 175 -2.04 -15.71 3.14
C ALA A 175 -1.87 -15.72 1.63
N THR A 176 -2.77 -16.44 0.97
CA THR A 176 -2.89 -16.48 -0.48
C THR A 176 -3.91 -15.42 -0.94
N ALA A 177 -3.83 -14.97 -2.19
CA ALA A 177 -4.79 -14.03 -2.78
C ALA A 177 -6.26 -14.50 -2.69
N THR A 178 -6.47 -15.82 -2.57
CA THR A 178 -7.77 -16.46 -2.35
C THR A 178 -8.40 -16.06 -1.02
N ASP A 179 -7.60 -15.98 0.05
CA ASP A 179 -8.08 -15.64 1.40
C ASP A 179 -8.55 -14.17 1.48
N LEU A 180 -7.94 -13.30 0.67
CA LEU A 180 -8.29 -11.87 0.55
C LEU A 180 -9.63 -11.65 -0.16
N THR A 181 -9.92 -12.45 -1.18
CA THR A 181 -11.19 -12.36 -1.93
C THR A 181 -12.36 -12.81 -1.07
N GLU A 182 -12.16 -13.82 -0.21
CA GLU A 182 -13.16 -14.26 0.76
C GLU A 182 -13.37 -13.23 1.88
N ALA A 183 -12.29 -12.63 2.39
CA ALA A 183 -12.35 -11.54 3.36
C ALA A 183 -13.11 -10.31 2.84
N ALA A 184 -12.85 -9.90 1.59
CA ALA A 184 -13.54 -8.79 0.95
C ALA A 184 -15.04 -9.07 0.75
N LYS A 185 -15.39 -10.29 0.32
CA LYS A 185 -16.78 -10.77 0.21
C LYS A 185 -17.52 -10.79 1.55
N LEU A 186 -16.82 -11.04 2.66
CA LEU A 186 -17.37 -11.01 4.02
C LEU A 186 -17.51 -9.58 4.59
N SER A 187 -17.01 -8.55 3.90
CA SER A 187 -16.95 -7.16 4.38
C SER A 187 -18.05 -6.25 3.82
N GLU A 188 -19.29 -6.74 3.70
CA GLU A 188 -20.47 -5.99 3.16
C GLU A 188 -20.73 -4.59 3.75
N ASP A 189 -20.01 -4.14 4.78
CA ASP A 189 -20.17 -2.86 5.47
C ASP A 189 -19.31 -1.68 4.96
N PHE A 190 -18.46 -1.84 3.93
CA PHE A 190 -17.75 -0.67 3.35
C PHE A 190 -18.69 0.31 2.62
N SER A 191 -19.96 -0.04 2.44
CA SER A 191 -21.00 0.76 1.79
C SER A 191 -21.63 1.85 2.69
N ASP A 192 -21.42 1.83 4.00
CA ASP A 192 -22.31 2.56 4.94
C ASP A 192 -21.72 3.79 5.63
N SER A 193 -20.55 4.29 5.21
CA SER A 193 -20.10 5.61 5.67
C SER A 193 -20.81 6.72 4.91
N LYS A 194 -21.93 7.19 5.47
CA LYS A 194 -22.52 8.50 5.22
C LYS A 194 -21.50 9.60 5.55
N GLU A 195 -20.60 9.90 4.62
CA GLU A 195 -19.96 11.20 4.39
C GLU A 195 -18.96 11.05 3.21
N GLY A 196 -19.42 11.41 2.02
CA GLY A 196 -18.56 12.05 1.01
C GLY A 196 -17.73 11.21 0.04
N ILE A 197 -17.81 9.88 0.03
CA ILE A 197 -17.29 9.07 -1.07
C ILE A 197 -18.45 8.24 -1.62
N GLU A 198 -18.84 8.51 -2.86
CA GLU A 198 -19.88 7.74 -3.55
C GLU A 198 -19.47 6.25 -3.54
N PRO A 199 -20.33 5.34 -3.03
CA PRO A 199 -20.03 3.90 -2.89
C PRO A 199 -19.54 3.21 -4.18
N ASN A 200 -19.80 3.83 -5.34
CA ASN A 200 -19.37 3.33 -6.62
C ASN A 200 -17.88 3.52 -6.90
N ASP A 201 -17.21 4.54 -6.41
CA ASP A 201 -15.83 4.84 -6.86
C ASP A 201 -14.78 3.97 -6.16
N SER A 202 -14.99 3.68 -4.87
CA SER A 202 -14.09 2.79 -4.11
C SER A 202 -14.28 1.32 -4.49
N LYS A 203 -15.55 0.92 -4.72
CA LYS A 203 -15.88 -0.42 -5.19
C LYS A 203 -15.37 -0.65 -6.62
N ARG A 204 -15.54 0.33 -7.50
CA ARG A 204 -15.02 0.30 -8.87
C ARG A 204 -13.50 0.29 -8.92
N ALA A 205 -12.82 1.09 -8.10
CA ALA A 205 -11.35 1.04 -8.03
C ALA A 205 -10.84 -0.34 -7.58
N LEU A 206 -11.49 -0.96 -6.59
CA LEU A 206 -11.14 -2.30 -6.13
C LEU A 206 -11.52 -3.39 -7.14
N GLU A 207 -12.64 -3.27 -7.85
CA GLU A 207 -13.07 -4.19 -8.90
C GLU A 207 -12.21 -4.05 -10.18
N GLU A 208 -11.76 -2.85 -10.55
CA GLU A 208 -10.84 -2.61 -11.68
C GLU A 208 -9.43 -3.14 -11.38
N ILE A 209 -8.97 -3.03 -10.14
CA ILE A 209 -7.71 -3.65 -9.66
C ILE A 209 -7.83 -5.17 -9.61
N ALA A 210 -8.97 -5.72 -9.19
CA ALA A 210 -9.19 -7.16 -9.06
C ALA A 210 -9.51 -7.88 -10.39
N SER A 211 -10.03 -7.18 -11.40
CA SER A 211 -10.46 -7.77 -12.68
C SER A 211 -9.41 -7.69 -13.80
N GLY A 212 -8.37 -6.85 -13.66
CA GLY A 212 -7.40 -6.62 -14.73
C GLY A 212 -8.01 -5.95 -15.98
N GLU A 213 -9.25 -5.46 -15.91
CA GLU A 213 -10.00 -4.90 -17.04
C GLU A 213 -9.74 -3.41 -17.32
N LEU A 214 -8.54 -2.91 -17.05
CA LEU A 214 -8.11 -1.57 -17.51
C LEU A 214 -7.80 -1.52 -19.03
N ASN A 215 -7.94 -2.64 -19.75
CA ASN A 215 -7.70 -2.72 -21.20
C ASN A 215 -8.76 -2.05 -22.09
N GLN A 216 -9.88 -1.56 -21.55
CA GLN A 216 -10.93 -0.92 -22.37
C GLN A 216 -10.85 0.62 -22.44
N TYR A 217 -9.97 1.26 -21.64
CA TYR A 217 -9.85 2.72 -21.61
C TYR A 217 -8.54 3.27 -22.19
N LEU A 218 -7.67 2.42 -22.71
CA LEU A 218 -6.47 2.83 -23.44
C LEU A 218 -6.61 2.45 -24.92
N LYS A 219 -7.10 3.41 -25.71
CA LYS A 219 -6.85 3.42 -27.16
C LYS A 219 -5.38 3.71 -27.44
#